data_AF-A0A3P5XSZ3-F1
#
_entry.id   AF-A0A3P5XSZ3-F1
#
_cell.length_a   1.000
_cell.length_b   1.000
_cell.length_c   1.000
_cell.angle_alpha   90.00
_cell.angle_beta   90.00
_cell.angle_gamma   90.00
#
_symmetry.space_group_name_H-M   'P 1'
#
loop_
_entity.id
_entity.type
_entity.pdbx_description
1 polymer ?
#
loop_
_entity_poly.entity_id
_entity_poly.type
_entity_poly.pdbx_seq_one_letter_code
_entity_poly.pdbx_strand_id
1 'polypeptide(L)'
;MRTFKIGSTYLYPLADVKWRMARNFTQKLCPYTIEGRNLIYQKLKSNIVTELQELQKLTHETMTLEFGDNRLSKYSMQHGKCRITGQFLKAEDIHCHHIVPKYLGGTDRFDNLVIIHKWLHKLIHAVEPQMIEKYKRPFNLTGKQIERVNYYREKCNLTSI
;
A
#
# COMPACT_ATOMS: atom_id res chain seq x y z
N MET A 1 18.09 9.49 -27.44
CA MET A 1 18.61 10.76 -27.99
C MET A 1 19.32 11.51 -26.86
N ARG A 2 20.41 12.24 -27.13
CA ARG A 2 21.20 12.93 -26.08
C ARG A 2 20.81 14.41 -26.04
N THR A 3 20.55 14.94 -24.85
CA THR A 3 20.41 16.40 -24.61
C THR A 3 21.80 17.02 -24.66
N PHE A 4 21.98 18.06 -25.47
CA PHE A 4 23.25 18.75 -25.60
C PHE A 4 23.26 20.00 -24.72
N LYS A 5 24.41 20.36 -24.15
CA LYS A 5 24.59 21.61 -23.38
C LYS A 5 25.58 22.50 -24.12
N ILE A 6 25.20 23.74 -24.39
CA ILE A 6 26.07 24.76 -24.98
C ILE A 6 26.12 25.95 -24.00
N GLY A 7 27.31 26.24 -23.48
CA GLY A 7 27.48 27.21 -22.40
C GLY A 7 26.69 26.81 -21.14
N SER A 8 25.78 27.67 -20.68
CA SER A 8 24.88 27.42 -19.56
C SER A 8 23.50 26.86 -19.96
N THR A 9 23.22 26.68 -21.26
CA THR A 9 21.89 26.33 -21.77
C THR A 9 21.81 24.89 -22.27
N TYR A 10 20.72 24.19 -21.91
CA TYR A 10 20.43 22.85 -22.42
C TYR A 10 19.55 22.92 -23.67
N LEU A 11 19.98 22.21 -24.71
CA LEU A 11 19.25 22.04 -25.97
C LEU A 11 18.54 20.69 -25.97
N TYR A 12 17.22 20.75 -25.96
CA TYR A 12 16.34 19.59 -26.06
C TYR A 12 16.01 19.33 -27.53
N PRO A 13 16.16 18.09 -28.03
CA PRO A 13 15.76 17.77 -29.38
C PRO A 13 14.26 18.06 -29.60
N LEU A 14 13.93 18.79 -30.67
CA LEU A 14 12.54 19.06 -31.05
C LEU A 14 11.71 17.77 -31.24
N ALA A 15 12.35 16.68 -31.67
CA ALA A 15 11.73 15.36 -31.78
C ALA A 15 11.20 14.79 -30.45
N ASP A 16 11.76 15.22 -29.32
CA ASP A 16 11.33 14.82 -27.98
C ASP A 16 10.18 15.70 -27.44
N VAL A 17 9.92 16.86 -28.08
CA VAL A 17 8.83 17.77 -27.71
C VAL A 17 7.56 17.37 -28.45
N LYS A 18 6.71 16.56 -27.80
CA LYS A 18 5.41 16.16 -28.34
C LYS A 18 4.32 17.11 -27.86
N TRP A 19 3.63 17.75 -28.80
CA TRP A 19 2.40 18.46 -28.49
C TRP A 19 1.34 17.47 -27.99
N ARG A 20 0.66 17.83 -26.90
CA ARG A 20 -0.54 17.15 -26.42
C ARG A 20 -1.67 18.16 -26.37
N MET A 21 -2.82 17.81 -26.93
CA MET A 21 -4.01 18.64 -26.84
C MET A 21 -4.42 18.81 -25.37
N ALA A 22 -4.30 20.03 -24.86
CA ALA A 22 -4.88 20.41 -23.58
C ALA A 22 -6.40 20.51 -23.76
N ARG A 23 -7.13 19.48 -23.35
CA ARG A 23 -8.59 19.50 -23.38
C ARG A 23 -9.09 20.48 -22.31
N ASN A 24 -10.08 21.30 -22.67
CA ASN A 24 -10.76 22.14 -21.69
C ASN A 24 -11.44 21.27 -20.63
N PHE A 25 -11.40 21.71 -19.38
CA PHE A 25 -12.19 21.11 -18.32
C PHE A 25 -13.68 21.34 -18.60
N THR A 26 -14.53 20.37 -18.26
CA THR A 26 -15.97 20.58 -18.32
C THR A 26 -16.35 21.56 -17.21
N GLN A 27 -17.26 22.50 -17.49
CA GLN A 27 -17.72 23.46 -16.47
C GLN A 27 -18.40 22.76 -15.27
N LYS A 28 -18.86 21.53 -15.46
CA LYS A 28 -19.39 20.66 -14.39
C LYS A 28 -18.30 20.17 -13.44
N LEU A 29 -17.04 20.12 -13.86
CA LEU A 29 -15.91 19.66 -13.06
C LEU A 29 -15.39 20.79 -12.16
N CYS A 30 -16.08 21.02 -11.05
CA CYS A 30 -15.70 22.02 -10.04
C CYS A 30 -15.46 21.36 -8.67
N PRO A 31 -14.23 21.38 -8.10
CA PRO A 31 -13.95 20.84 -6.77
C PRO A 31 -14.72 21.54 -5.63
N TYR A 32 -15.26 22.73 -5.89
CA TYR A 32 -16.00 23.50 -4.89
C TYR A 32 -17.49 23.15 -4.86
N THR A 33 -18.07 22.58 -5.92
CA THR A 33 -19.47 22.13 -5.95
C THR A 33 -19.60 20.65 -5.58
N ILE A 34 -20.73 20.26 -4.96
CA ILE A 34 -21.00 18.86 -4.62
C ILE A 34 -21.08 18.00 -5.90
N GLU A 35 -21.76 18.50 -6.93
CA GLU A 35 -21.88 17.84 -8.24
C GLU A 35 -20.52 17.63 -8.89
N GLY A 36 -19.68 18.66 -8.93
CA GLY A 36 -18.35 18.58 -9.52
C GLY A 36 -17.41 17.69 -8.72
N ARG A 37 -17.50 17.69 -7.40
CA ARG A 37 -16.79 16.72 -6.54
C ARG A 37 -17.21 15.29 -6.84
N ASN A 38 -18.50 15.02 -7.03
CA ASN A 38 -18.96 13.67 -7.38
C ASN A 38 -18.41 13.16 -8.73
N LEU A 39 -18.02 14.06 -9.64
CA LEU A 39 -17.35 13.71 -10.90
C LEU A 39 -15.85 13.40 -10.74
N ILE A 40 -15.21 13.95 -9.70
CA ILE A 40 -13.78 13.76 -9.40
C ILE A 40 -13.57 12.56 -8.46
N TYR A 41 -14.39 12.49 -7.41
CA TYR A 41 -14.25 11.51 -6.35
C TYR A 41 -15.06 10.25 -6.66
N GLN A 42 -14.36 9.16 -6.90
CA GLN A 42 -14.97 7.84 -6.80
C GLN A 42 -15.22 7.55 -5.31
N LYS A 43 -16.48 7.43 -4.91
CA LYS A 43 -16.82 7.07 -3.54
C LYS A 43 -16.19 5.71 -3.20
N LEU A 44 -15.52 5.65 -2.05
CA LEU A 44 -15.11 4.37 -1.47
C LEU A 44 -16.35 3.50 -1.29
N LYS A 45 -16.19 2.20 -1.54
CA LYS A 45 -17.26 1.24 -1.32
C LYS A 45 -17.67 1.28 0.16
N SER A 46 -18.97 1.22 0.43
CA SER A 46 -19.52 1.36 1.79
C SER A 46 -18.87 0.40 2.79
N ASN A 47 -18.61 -0.85 2.38
CA ASN A 47 -17.93 -1.84 3.20
C ASN A 47 -16.50 -1.41 3.61
N ILE A 48 -15.75 -0.74 2.72
CA ILE A 48 -14.40 -0.25 3.06
C ILE A 48 -14.49 0.89 4.08
N VAL A 49 -15.49 1.77 3.95
CA VAL A 49 -15.69 2.90 4.86
C VAL A 49 -16.01 2.40 6.27
N THR A 50 -16.89 1.40 6.40
CA THR A 50 -17.22 0.80 7.70
C THR A 50 -15.98 0.21 8.36
N GLU A 51 -15.21 -0.61 7.63
CA GLU A 51 -14.00 -1.22 8.20
C GLU A 51 -12.89 -0.19 8.49
N LEU A 52 -12.80 0.91 7.74
CA LEU A 52 -11.91 2.03 8.04
C LEU A 52 -12.25 2.71 9.37
N GLN A 53 -13.54 2.93 9.62
CA GLN A 53 -14.01 3.52 10.87
C GLN A 53 -13.72 2.60 12.06
N GLU A 54 -13.95 1.29 11.90
CA GLU A 54 -13.59 0.31 12.93
C GLU A 54 -12.07 0.25 13.15
N LEU A 55 -11.28 0.27 12.06
CA LEU A 55 -9.82 0.27 12.14
C LEU A 55 -9.28 1.50 12.89
N GLN A 56 -9.92 2.66 12.72
CA GLN A 56 -9.57 3.90 13.41
C GLN A 56 -9.84 3.80 14.93
N LYS A 57 -10.91 3.11 15.35
CA LYS A 57 -11.20 2.89 16.77
C LYS A 57 -10.19 1.95 17.44
N LEU A 58 -9.60 1.04 16.67
CA LEU A 58 -8.56 0.10 17.12
C LEU A 58 -7.15 0.71 17.17
N THR A 59 -7.03 2.03 17.05
CA THR A 59 -5.74 2.71 17.17
C THR A 59 -5.40 2.87 18.66
N HIS A 60 -4.21 2.45 19.07
CA HIS A 60 -3.78 2.44 20.47
C HIS A 60 -2.77 3.56 20.76
N GLU A 61 -2.68 3.98 22.02
CA GLU A 61 -1.78 5.07 22.49
C GLU A 61 -0.30 4.83 22.21
N THR A 62 0.12 3.57 22.07
CA THR A 62 1.51 3.20 21.78
C THR A 62 1.90 3.39 20.31
N MET A 63 0.94 3.66 19.42
CA MET A 63 1.19 3.93 18.02
C MET A 63 1.58 5.40 17.82
N THR A 64 2.56 5.64 16.93
CA THR A 64 2.86 7.00 16.48
C THR A 64 1.70 7.53 15.64
N LEU A 65 1.48 8.84 15.67
CA LEU A 65 0.49 9.50 14.79
C LEU A 65 0.73 9.16 13.32
N GLU A 66 2.00 9.23 12.87
CA GLU A 66 2.39 8.89 11.50
C GLU A 66 1.99 7.45 11.14
N PHE A 67 2.25 6.48 12.01
CA PHE A 67 1.90 5.09 11.75
C PHE A 67 0.38 4.89 11.67
N GLY A 68 -0.38 5.51 12.59
CA GLY A 68 -1.84 5.45 12.59
C GLY A 68 -2.43 5.98 11.27
N ASP A 69 -2.02 7.17 10.86
CA ASP A 69 -2.51 7.83 9.64
C ASP A 69 -2.11 7.04 8.38
N ASN A 70 -0.86 6.58 8.31
CA ASN A 70 -0.37 5.81 7.18
C ASN A 70 -1.00 4.42 7.11
N ARG A 71 -1.34 3.79 8.25
CA ARG A 71 -2.07 2.52 8.31
C ARG A 71 -3.47 2.64 7.70
N LEU A 72 -4.24 3.67 8.09
CA LEU A 72 -5.56 3.94 7.52
C LEU A 72 -5.46 4.24 6.01
N SER A 73 -4.50 5.10 5.64
CA SER A 73 -4.23 5.45 4.24
C SER A 73 -3.88 4.21 3.40
N LYS A 74 -3.07 3.28 3.94
CA LYS A 74 -2.72 2.04 3.25
C LYS A 74 -3.90 1.10 3.09
N TYR A 75 -4.75 0.97 4.10
CA TYR A 75 -5.94 0.14 4.00
C TYR A 75 -6.87 0.65 2.90
N SER A 76 -7.11 1.98 2.86
CA SER A 76 -7.89 2.63 1.81
C SER A 76 -7.27 2.40 0.41
N MET A 77 -5.97 2.65 0.26
CA MET A 77 -5.25 2.46 -1.01
C MET A 77 -5.26 1.00 -1.49
N GLN A 78 -5.23 0.04 -0.57
CA GLN A 78 -5.31 -1.39 -0.89
C GLN A 78 -6.76 -1.87 -1.10
N HIS A 79 -7.75 -0.98 -1.10
CA HIS A 79 -9.17 -1.32 -1.18
C HIS A 79 -9.61 -2.34 -0.13
N GLY A 80 -9.02 -2.24 1.06
CA GLY A 80 -9.22 -3.16 2.18
C GLY A 80 -8.74 -4.60 1.94
N LYS A 81 -7.93 -4.84 0.91
CA LYS A 81 -7.46 -6.18 0.56
C LYS A 81 -6.08 -6.48 1.15
N CYS A 82 -5.89 -7.73 1.57
CA CYS A 82 -4.59 -8.28 1.90
C CYS A 82 -3.65 -8.20 0.69
N ARG A 83 -2.44 -7.66 0.86
CA ARG A 83 -1.47 -7.56 -0.23
C ARG A 83 -1.00 -8.91 -0.77
N ILE A 84 -0.97 -9.93 0.09
CA ILE A 84 -0.55 -11.28 -0.29
C ILE A 84 -1.70 -12.00 -0.98
N THR A 85 -2.82 -12.20 -0.28
CA THR A 85 -3.93 -13.07 -0.77
C THR A 85 -4.92 -12.36 -1.68
N GLY A 86 -5.04 -11.03 -1.59
CA GLY A 86 -6.08 -10.26 -2.28
C GLY A 86 -7.46 -10.35 -1.64
N GLN A 87 -7.61 -11.10 -0.55
CA GLN A 87 -8.85 -11.21 0.21
C GLN A 87 -9.17 -9.87 0.90
N PHE A 88 -10.45 -9.50 0.93
CA PHE A 88 -10.93 -8.37 1.72
C PHE A 88 -10.80 -8.67 3.22
N LEU A 89 -10.24 -7.74 3.98
CA LEU A 89 -9.96 -7.88 5.41
C LEU A 89 -10.88 -6.97 6.22
N LYS A 90 -11.50 -7.54 7.25
CA LYS A 90 -12.17 -6.78 8.30
C LYS A 90 -11.15 -6.14 9.25
N ALA A 91 -11.56 -5.10 9.96
CA ALA A 91 -10.76 -4.36 10.93
C ALA A 91 -9.99 -5.28 11.90
N GLU A 92 -10.67 -6.32 12.41
CA GLU A 92 -10.14 -7.30 13.36
C GLU A 92 -9.04 -8.23 12.80
N ASP A 93 -8.98 -8.40 11.48
CA ASP A 93 -8.05 -9.32 10.79
C ASP A 93 -6.85 -8.60 10.18
N ILE A 94 -6.89 -7.26 10.16
CA ILE A 94 -5.84 -6.42 9.60
C ILE A 94 -4.63 -6.38 10.51
N HIS A 95 -3.46 -6.53 9.90
CA HIS A 95 -2.21 -6.07 10.47
C HIS A 95 -1.51 -5.17 9.46
N CYS A 96 -0.94 -4.07 9.95
CA CYS A 96 -0.05 -3.23 9.16
C CYS A 96 1.37 -3.71 9.40
N HIS A 97 2.02 -4.17 8.34
CA HIS A 97 3.37 -4.71 8.38
C HIS A 97 4.35 -3.65 7.86
N HIS A 98 5.42 -3.43 8.60
CA HIS A 98 6.60 -2.74 8.11
C HIS A 98 7.39 -3.66 7.19
N ILE A 99 7.53 -3.29 5.92
CA ILE A 99 8.25 -4.06 4.91
C ILE A 99 9.69 -4.28 5.36
N VAL A 100 10.37 -3.21 5.76
CA VAL A 100 11.60 -3.25 6.54
C VAL A 100 11.21 -2.97 8.00
N PRO A 101 11.44 -3.90 8.94
CA PRO A 101 11.16 -3.71 10.35
C PRO A 101 11.94 -2.55 10.98
N LYS A 102 11.39 -1.94 12.04
CA LYS A 102 12.04 -0.81 12.76
C LYS A 102 13.45 -1.15 13.28
N TYR A 103 13.66 -2.37 13.78
CA TYR A 103 14.97 -2.80 14.28
C TYR A 103 16.03 -2.96 13.16
N LEU A 104 15.61 -2.99 11.89
CA LEU A 104 16.49 -2.97 10.71
C LEU A 104 16.54 -1.58 10.05
N GLY A 105 16.15 -0.52 10.76
CA GLY A 105 16.14 0.85 10.23
C GLY A 105 14.87 1.22 9.44
N GLY A 106 13.83 0.38 9.51
CA GLY A 106 12.52 0.70 8.96
C GLY A 106 11.85 1.91 9.64
N THR A 107 11.01 2.61 8.90
CA THR A 107 10.28 3.81 9.37
C THR A 107 8.77 3.62 9.27
N ASP A 108 8.00 4.52 9.89
CA ASP A 108 6.52 4.55 9.79
C ASP A 108 6.02 5.20 8.49
N ARG A 109 6.94 5.51 7.55
CA ARG A 109 6.62 6.10 6.27
C ARG A 109 5.68 5.21 5.47
N PHE A 110 4.77 5.85 4.74
CA PHE A 110 3.80 5.19 3.91
C PHE A 110 4.41 4.16 2.95
N ASP A 111 5.51 4.46 2.26
CA ASP A 111 6.17 3.53 1.34
C ASP A 111 6.66 2.22 2.00
N ASN A 112 7.00 2.25 3.28
CA ASN A 112 7.45 1.10 4.07
C ASN A 112 6.31 0.27 4.68
N LEU A 113 5.04 0.64 4.48
CA LEU A 113 3.90 -0.06 5.10
C LEU A 113 3.08 -0.88 4.10
N VAL A 114 2.53 -1.99 4.58
CA VAL A 114 1.61 -2.84 3.82
C VAL A 114 0.54 -3.46 4.71
N ILE A 115 -0.70 -3.51 4.22
CA ILE A 115 -1.80 -4.21 4.89
C ILE A 115 -1.84 -5.68 4.48
N ILE A 116 -1.82 -6.55 5.48
CA ILE A 116 -1.92 -8.00 5.34
C ILE A 116 -2.80 -8.59 6.44
N HIS A 117 -3.14 -9.87 6.32
CA HIS A 117 -3.88 -10.57 7.37
C HIS A 117 -2.96 -10.82 8.58
N LYS A 118 -3.47 -10.69 9.81
CA LYS A 118 -2.69 -10.84 11.05
C LYS A 118 -1.94 -12.17 11.17
N TRP A 119 -2.50 -13.25 10.62
CA TRP A 119 -1.82 -14.56 10.59
C TRP A 119 -0.72 -14.64 9.53
N LEU A 120 -0.86 -13.93 8.39
CA LEU A 120 0.21 -13.83 7.39
C LEU A 120 1.35 -12.94 7.88
N HIS A 121 1.04 -11.92 8.71
CA HIS A 121 2.07 -11.18 9.42
C HIS A 121 2.91 -12.10 10.32
N LYS A 122 2.26 -12.98 11.08
CA LYS A 122 2.95 -14.00 11.89
C LYS A 122 3.75 -14.98 11.01
N LEU A 123 3.22 -15.40 9.86
CA LEU A 123 3.93 -16.24 8.90
C LEU A 123 5.21 -15.58 8.39
N ILE A 124 5.18 -14.29 8.06
CA ILE A 124 6.36 -13.55 7.60
C ILE A 124 7.46 -13.56 8.68
N HIS A 125 7.10 -13.39 9.95
CA HIS A 125 8.09 -13.36 11.03
C HIS A 125 8.41 -14.72 11.66
N ALA A 126 7.76 -15.81 11.24
CA ALA A 126 8.00 -17.13 11.80
C ALA A 126 9.38 -17.68 11.39
N VAL A 127 10.17 -18.11 12.38
CA VAL A 127 11.49 -18.74 12.20
C VAL A 127 11.40 -20.26 12.29
N GLU A 128 10.60 -20.76 13.23
CA GLU A 128 10.47 -22.20 13.46
C GLU A 128 9.63 -22.87 12.36
N PRO A 129 10.10 -23.99 11.77
CA PRO A 129 9.37 -24.72 10.71
C PRO A 129 7.94 -25.11 11.11
N GLN A 130 7.74 -25.48 12.37
CA GLN A 130 6.43 -25.86 12.91
C GLN A 130 5.45 -24.68 12.89
N MET A 131 5.93 -23.48 13.22
CA MET A 131 5.12 -22.27 13.21
C MET A 131 4.84 -21.78 11.79
N ILE A 132 5.82 -21.91 10.89
CA ILE A 132 5.65 -21.63 9.46
C ILE A 132 4.50 -22.49 8.91
N GLU A 133 4.53 -23.81 9.14
CA GLU A 133 3.49 -24.69 8.63
C GLU A 133 2.12 -24.40 9.27
N LYS A 134 2.10 -24.14 10.59
CA LYS A 134 0.88 -23.75 11.31
C LYS A 134 0.21 -22.52 10.71
N TYR A 135 0.97 -21.50 10.32
CA TYR A 135 0.42 -20.27 9.73
C TYR A 135 0.21 -20.34 8.22
N LYS A 136 0.93 -21.22 7.52
CA LYS A 136 0.81 -21.44 6.06
C LYS A 136 -0.45 -22.26 5.71
N ARG A 137 -0.71 -23.33 6.47
CA ARG A 137 -1.79 -24.31 6.21
C ARG A 137 -3.18 -23.70 6.00
N PRO A 138 -3.67 -22.72 6.80
CA PRO A 138 -5.02 -22.19 6.66
C PRO A 138 -5.27 -21.41 5.36
N PHE A 139 -4.23 -20.88 4.72
CA PHE A 139 -4.39 -19.95 3.58
C PHE A 139 -4.28 -20.64 2.22
N ASN A 140 -3.84 -21.90 2.17
CA ASN A 140 -3.60 -22.65 0.92
C ASN A 140 -2.94 -21.78 -0.18
N LEU A 141 -1.80 -21.18 0.16
CA LEU A 141 -1.17 -20.15 -0.67
C LEU A 141 -0.72 -20.71 -2.02
N THR A 142 -1.00 -19.98 -3.09
CA THR A 142 -0.47 -20.26 -4.44
C THR A 142 1.03 -19.93 -4.53
N GLY A 143 1.74 -20.48 -5.51
CA GLY A 143 3.18 -20.20 -5.71
C GLY A 143 3.50 -18.70 -5.76
N LYS A 144 2.70 -17.90 -6.49
CA LYS A 144 2.85 -16.44 -6.55
C LYS A 144 2.60 -15.74 -5.20
N GLN A 145 1.74 -16.29 -4.35
CA GLN A 145 1.50 -15.76 -3.01
C GLN A 145 2.65 -16.12 -2.07
N ILE A 146 3.24 -17.31 -2.22
CA ILE A 146 4.45 -17.73 -1.49
C ILE A 146 5.63 -16.82 -1.87
N GLU A 147 5.83 -16.54 -3.16
CA GLU A 147 6.85 -15.57 -3.62
C GLU A 147 6.70 -14.20 -2.94
N ARG A 148 5.46 -13.71 -2.77
CA ARG A 148 5.19 -12.46 -2.05
C ARG A 148 5.51 -12.57 -0.56
N VAL A 149 5.19 -13.69 0.07
CA VAL A 149 5.58 -13.94 1.47
C VAL A 149 7.10 -13.93 1.59
N ASN A 150 7.80 -14.64 0.71
CA ASN A 150 9.26 -14.71 0.70
C ASN A 150 9.90 -13.34 0.47
N TYR A 151 9.35 -12.51 -0.42
CA TYR A 151 9.78 -11.12 -0.58
C TYR A 151 9.75 -10.34 0.76
N TYR A 152 8.68 -10.45 1.55
CA TYR A 152 8.61 -9.77 2.85
C TYR A 152 9.53 -10.41 3.89
N ARG A 153 9.70 -11.74 3.87
CA ARG A 153 10.63 -12.47 4.75
C ARG A 153 12.07 -12.02 4.51
N GLU A 154 12.49 -11.90 3.26
CA GLU A 154 13.83 -11.40 2.89
C GLU A 154 14.07 -9.98 3.39
N LYS A 155 13.08 -9.09 3.30
CA LYS A 155 13.18 -7.72 3.85
C LYS A 155 13.27 -7.67 5.38
N CYS A 156 12.88 -8.76 6.05
CA CYS A 156 13.06 -8.98 7.48
C CYS A 156 14.35 -9.76 7.80
N ASN A 157 15.25 -9.99 6.84
CA ASN A 157 16.45 -10.84 6.97
C ASN A 157 16.12 -12.30 7.37
N LEU A 158 15.00 -12.84 6.89
CA LEU A 158 14.59 -14.22 7.12
C LEU A 158 14.68 -15.05 5.82
N THR A 159 14.87 -16.37 5.98
CA THR A 159 14.96 -17.32 4.86
C THR A 159 13.59 -17.58 4.22
N SER A 160 13.60 -17.86 2.92
CA SER A 160 12.43 -18.22 2.10
C SER A 160 11.83 -19.59 2.48
N ILE A 161 10.52 -19.75 2.25
CA ILE A 161 9.70 -20.94 2.56
C ILE A 161 8.88 -21.44 1.36
#